data_AF-A0A538PNH2-F1
#
_entry.id   AF-A0A538PNH2-F1
#
_cell.length_a   1.000
_cell.length_b   1.000
_cell.length_c   1.000
_cell.angle_alpha   90.00
_cell.angle_beta   90.00
_cell.angle_gamma   90.00
#
_symmetry.space_group_name_H-M   'P 1'
#
loop_
_entity.id
_entity.type
_entity.pdbx_description
1 polymer ?
#
loop_
_entity_poly.entity_id
_entity_poly.type
_entity_poly.pdbx_seq_one_letter_code
_entity_poly.pdbx_strand_id
1 'polypeptide(L)'
;MSRVALVWSTATLAAALSTCAPADPPPLTGRRPGKRSGAPPRIAWRDRDIAISGLPAVADDGSVVVVAYRDSDGGRGNPNLTLLEKDRGDRVLRRVEVIAANDVDRLESSQIALRFDAASSWLDERHAAKHLVAMVPLDAHPQTDAGPAYASGLGVTVHWQPSTLTIDLGSAAAPIRQATPASWIIADRPLCASCTEICHNDAFLGGAHVDRKRRIAVLVISYRGSDTCWEPGSQPHVVAW
;
A
#
# COMPACT_ATOMS: atom_id res chain seq x y z
N MET A 1 -9.61 89.84 57.17
CA MET A 1 -9.82 88.59 57.92
C MET A 1 -8.71 87.63 57.51
N SER A 2 -7.77 87.38 58.42
CA SER A 2 -6.60 86.50 58.22
C SER A 2 -6.77 85.21 59.02
N ARG A 3 -6.39 84.08 58.42
CA ARG A 3 -6.00 82.74 58.95
C ARG A 3 -6.26 81.75 57.80
N VAL A 4 -5.38 80.80 57.47
CA VAL A 4 -5.05 79.54 58.18
C VAL A 4 -3.71 79.03 57.57
N ALA A 5 -2.63 78.88 58.34
CA ALA A 5 -2.12 77.68 59.04
C ALA A 5 -1.55 76.54 58.16
N LEU A 6 -0.20 76.53 58.10
CA LEU A 6 0.79 75.45 58.25
C LEU A 6 0.29 74.00 58.49
N VAL A 7 0.92 72.99 57.84
CA VAL A 7 1.72 71.88 58.45
C VAL A 7 1.75 70.59 57.57
N TRP A 8 2.97 70.26 57.11
CA TRP A 8 3.70 68.98 57.01
C TRP A 8 3.06 67.63 56.62
N SER A 9 3.80 66.98 55.69
CA SER A 9 4.24 65.57 55.66
C SER A 9 3.23 64.45 55.44
N THR A 10 3.36 63.77 54.29
CA THR A 10 3.40 62.30 54.19
C THR A 10 4.13 61.86 52.90
N ALA A 11 5.11 60.99 53.07
CA ALA A 11 5.65 60.08 52.07
C ALA A 11 4.59 58.99 51.74
N THR A 12 4.60 58.14 50.71
CA THR A 12 5.61 57.56 49.81
C THR A 12 4.82 56.80 48.71
N LEU A 13 5.44 56.55 47.54
CA LEU A 13 5.50 55.27 46.80
C LEU A 13 5.56 55.51 45.28
N ALA A 14 6.76 55.43 44.74
CA ALA A 14 6.99 55.25 43.31
C ALA A 14 6.78 53.77 42.95
N ALA A 15 5.91 53.51 41.98
CA ALA A 15 5.69 52.18 41.42
C ALA A 15 6.89 51.76 40.56
N ALA A 16 7.59 50.69 40.93
CA ALA A 16 8.61 50.06 40.11
C ALA A 16 7.95 49.14 39.07
N LEU A 17 8.19 49.44 37.79
CA LEU A 17 7.82 48.60 36.65
C LEU A 17 8.66 47.31 36.67
N SER A 18 8.02 46.16 36.86
CA SER A 18 8.65 44.85 36.69
C SER A 18 8.58 44.45 35.22
N THR A 19 9.72 44.49 34.53
CA THR A 19 9.87 43.98 33.17
C THR A 19 9.99 42.45 33.22
N CYS A 20 8.94 41.73 32.81
CA CYS A 20 9.04 40.29 32.51
C CYS A 20 9.97 40.08 31.31
N ALA A 21 11.12 39.45 31.55
CA ALA A 21 11.94 38.89 30.48
C ALA A 21 11.22 37.67 29.86
N PRO A 22 11.26 37.48 28.53
CA PRO A 22 10.68 36.28 27.92
C PRO A 22 11.50 35.05 28.32
N ALA A 23 10.80 34.01 28.78
CA ALA A 23 11.40 32.73 29.11
C ALA A 23 11.98 32.06 27.86
N ASP A 24 13.18 31.50 27.97
CA ASP A 24 13.80 30.72 26.89
C ASP A 24 12.89 29.55 26.48
N PRO A 25 12.72 29.29 25.17
CA PRO A 25 11.95 28.15 24.71
C PRO A 25 12.62 26.85 25.17
N PRO A 26 11.82 25.82 25.55
CA PRO A 26 12.37 24.54 25.96
C PRO A 26 13.23 23.95 24.83
N PRO A 27 14.32 23.23 25.14
CA PRO A 27 15.16 22.63 24.12
C PRO A 27 14.32 21.68 23.28
N LEU A 28 14.38 21.87 21.96
CA LEU A 28 13.79 20.96 20.99
C LEU A 28 14.41 19.57 21.21
N THR A 29 13.73 18.70 21.97
CA THR A 29 14.01 17.25 22.00
C THR A 29 13.44 16.62 20.72
N GLY A 30 13.76 17.23 19.57
CA GLY A 30 13.49 16.69 18.26
C GLY A 30 14.39 15.48 18.07
N ARG A 31 13.84 14.30 18.33
CA ARG A 31 14.41 13.04 17.86
C ARG A 31 14.69 13.23 16.37
N ARG A 32 15.97 13.25 15.97
CA ARG A 32 16.39 13.27 14.56
C ARG A 32 15.56 12.20 13.85
N PRO A 33 14.85 12.51 12.74
CA PRO A 33 14.18 11.48 11.96
C PRO A 33 15.20 10.38 11.70
N GLY A 34 14.92 9.17 12.19
CA GLY A 34 15.77 8.02 11.92
C GLY A 34 16.05 7.97 10.43
N LYS A 35 17.27 7.58 10.04
CA LYS A 35 17.71 7.43 8.66
C LYS A 35 16.57 6.82 7.84
N ARG A 36 15.97 7.61 6.92
CA ARG A 36 14.90 7.16 6.02
C ARG A 36 15.43 5.94 5.26
N SER A 37 14.89 4.77 5.56
CA SER A 37 15.40 3.50 5.04
C SER A 37 14.57 3.10 3.82
N GLY A 38 15.20 3.16 2.65
CA GLY A 38 14.65 2.67 1.37
C GLY A 38 14.50 3.80 0.33
N ALA A 39 14.93 3.54 -0.90
CA ALA A 39 14.55 4.38 -2.04
C ALA A 39 13.03 4.31 -2.22
N PRO A 40 12.37 5.38 -2.70
CA PRO A 40 10.93 5.34 -2.90
C PRO A 40 10.59 4.35 -4.02
N PRO A 41 9.38 3.77 -4.03
CA PRO A 41 8.96 2.92 -5.13
C PRO A 41 9.00 3.68 -6.47
N ARG A 42 9.25 2.96 -7.56
CA ARG A 42 9.40 3.54 -8.90
C ARG A 42 8.63 2.72 -9.92
N ILE A 43 8.13 3.42 -10.93
CA ILE A 43 7.60 2.85 -12.15
C ILE A 43 8.22 3.57 -13.35
N ALA A 44 8.41 2.89 -14.45
CA ALA A 44 8.91 3.48 -15.69
C ALA A 44 8.35 2.75 -16.91
N TRP A 45 8.05 3.51 -17.95
CA TRP A 45 7.78 2.96 -19.28
C TRP A 45 9.10 2.57 -19.95
N ARG A 46 9.22 1.31 -20.42
CA ARG A 46 10.41 0.79 -21.09
C ARG A 46 10.00 -0.12 -22.24
N ASP A 47 10.32 0.25 -23.48
CA ASP A 47 10.19 -0.62 -24.66
C ASP A 47 8.81 -1.31 -24.80
N ARG A 48 7.72 -0.56 -24.58
CA ARG A 48 6.34 -1.10 -24.51
C ARG A 48 6.14 -2.14 -23.39
N ASP A 49 6.80 -1.95 -22.26
CA ASP A 49 6.57 -2.63 -20.99
C ASP A 49 6.71 -1.63 -19.83
N ILE A 50 6.39 -2.10 -18.63
CA ILE A 50 6.33 -1.32 -17.40
C ILE A 50 7.29 -1.92 -16.39
N ALA A 51 8.42 -1.25 -16.19
CA ALA A 51 9.36 -1.58 -15.12
C ALA A 51 8.83 -1.06 -13.79
N ILE A 52 8.82 -1.92 -12.77
CA ILE A 52 8.35 -1.61 -11.42
C ILE A 52 9.44 -2.03 -10.43
N SER A 53 9.76 -1.16 -9.47
CA SER A 53 10.71 -1.50 -8.40
C SER A 53 10.22 -0.97 -7.05
N GLY A 54 10.40 -1.77 -6.00
CA GLY A 54 10.03 -1.40 -4.64
C GLY A 54 8.53 -1.48 -4.34
N LEU A 55 7.72 -2.09 -5.22
CA LEU A 55 6.32 -2.44 -4.97
C LEU A 55 6.17 -3.98 -4.89
N PRO A 56 5.22 -4.50 -4.09
CA PRO A 56 4.35 -3.76 -3.17
C PRO A 56 5.13 -3.14 -2.01
N ALA A 57 4.64 -2.01 -1.50
CA ALA A 57 5.25 -1.27 -0.41
C ALA A 57 4.25 -0.97 0.70
N VAL A 58 4.71 -0.99 1.94
CA VAL A 58 3.91 -0.71 3.13
C VAL A 58 4.40 0.56 3.80
N ALA A 59 3.50 1.39 4.31
CA ALA A 59 3.85 2.57 5.11
C ALA A 59 4.63 2.17 6.37
N ASP A 60 5.51 3.04 6.88
CA ASP A 60 6.32 2.72 8.06
C ASP A 60 5.45 2.42 9.30
N ASP A 61 4.32 3.11 9.43
CA ASP A 61 3.28 2.91 10.45
C ASP A 61 2.37 1.69 10.19
N GLY A 62 2.53 1.01 9.05
CA GLY A 62 1.72 -0.13 8.64
C GLY A 62 0.26 0.21 8.31
N SER A 63 -0.10 1.48 8.14
CA SER A 63 -1.49 1.92 7.93
C SER A 63 -2.01 1.65 6.52
N VAL A 64 -1.13 1.74 5.52
CA VAL A 64 -1.48 1.56 4.11
C VAL A 64 -0.44 0.72 3.37
N VAL A 65 -0.88 0.08 2.30
CA VAL A 65 -0.06 -0.68 1.35
C VAL A 65 -0.32 -0.14 -0.06
N VAL A 66 0.75 0.14 -0.80
CA VAL A 66 0.69 0.48 -2.21
C VAL A 66 1.07 -0.74 -3.03
N VAL A 67 0.21 -1.15 -3.96
CA VAL A 67 0.43 -2.30 -4.84
C VAL A 67 0.28 -1.90 -6.31
N ALA A 68 1.04 -2.57 -7.17
CA ALA A 68 0.84 -2.52 -8.61
C ALA A 68 -0.21 -3.55 -9.01
N TYR A 69 -1.25 -3.11 -9.71
CA TYR A 69 -2.31 -3.95 -10.27
C TYR A 69 -2.22 -3.93 -11.79
N ARG A 70 -2.25 -5.13 -12.38
CA ARG A 70 -2.35 -5.35 -13.83
C ARG A 70 -3.66 -6.08 -14.11
N ASP A 71 -4.45 -5.52 -14.99
CA ASP A 71 -5.72 -6.08 -15.44
C ASP A 71 -5.54 -7.17 -16.51
N SER A 72 -6.48 -8.12 -16.60
CA SER A 72 -6.40 -9.27 -17.52
C SER A 72 -6.66 -8.94 -18.99
N ASP A 73 -7.27 -7.79 -19.29
CA ASP A 73 -7.47 -7.31 -20.67
C ASP A 73 -6.16 -7.17 -21.49
N GLY A 74 -5.02 -7.45 -20.85
CA GLY A 74 -3.80 -7.99 -21.47
C GLY A 74 -3.99 -9.24 -22.35
N GLY A 75 -5.21 -9.76 -22.57
CA GLY A 75 -5.53 -10.70 -23.66
C GLY A 75 -5.16 -10.21 -25.06
N ARG A 76 -4.77 -8.92 -25.21
CA ARG A 76 -4.14 -8.35 -26.42
C ARG A 76 -2.61 -8.19 -26.34
N GLY A 77 -1.99 -8.54 -25.22
CA GLY A 77 -0.55 -8.38 -24.96
C GLY A 77 -0.12 -6.95 -24.60
N ASN A 78 -1.04 -6.00 -24.49
CA ASN A 78 -0.69 -4.60 -24.18
C ASN A 78 -0.46 -4.38 -22.68
N PRO A 79 0.64 -3.70 -22.29
CA PRO A 79 0.88 -3.36 -20.90
C PRO A 79 -0.20 -2.45 -20.34
N ASN A 80 -0.56 -2.69 -19.10
CA ASN A 80 -1.43 -1.81 -18.33
C ASN A 80 -0.94 -1.75 -16.89
N LEU A 81 -1.23 -0.65 -16.21
CA LEU A 81 -0.88 -0.48 -14.80
C LEU A 81 -1.87 0.43 -14.11
N THR A 82 -2.34 -0.02 -12.96
CA THR A 82 -2.98 0.80 -11.95
C THR A 82 -2.21 0.66 -10.64
N LEU A 83 -2.01 1.77 -9.93
CA LEU A 83 -1.53 1.74 -8.55
C LEU A 83 -2.73 1.77 -7.60
N LEU A 84 -2.76 0.85 -6.64
CA LEU A 84 -3.78 0.80 -5.61
C LEU A 84 -3.14 1.10 -4.25
N GLU A 85 -3.71 2.07 -3.52
CA GLU A 85 -3.45 2.27 -2.10
C GLU A 85 -4.57 1.57 -1.33
N LYS A 86 -4.21 0.58 -0.52
CA LYS A 86 -5.14 -0.23 0.28
C LYS A 86 -4.83 -0.04 1.76
N ASP A 87 -5.86 -0.11 2.61
CA ASP A 87 -5.65 -0.17 4.05
C ASP A 87 -5.33 -1.59 4.55
N ARG A 88 -5.11 -1.72 5.86
CA ARG A 88 -4.84 -3.02 6.51
C ARG A 88 -5.99 -4.03 6.41
N GLY A 89 -7.21 -3.57 6.12
CA GLY A 89 -8.41 -4.38 5.98
C GLY A 89 -8.76 -4.70 4.53
N ASP A 90 -7.78 -4.59 3.62
CA ASP A 90 -7.93 -4.87 2.19
C ASP A 90 -8.82 -3.89 1.41
N ARG A 91 -9.26 -2.79 2.02
CA ARG A 91 -10.10 -1.80 1.32
C ARG A 91 -9.22 -0.87 0.50
N VAL A 92 -9.58 -0.69 -0.77
CA VAL A 92 -8.95 0.31 -1.65
C VAL A 92 -9.34 1.71 -1.18
N LEU A 93 -8.34 2.49 -0.76
CA LEU A 93 -8.47 3.89 -0.39
C LEU A 93 -8.30 4.82 -1.60
N ARG A 94 -7.42 4.44 -2.53
CA ARG A 94 -7.15 5.21 -3.73
C ARG A 94 -6.77 4.31 -4.91
N ARG A 95 -7.23 4.72 -6.09
CA ARG A 95 -6.87 4.11 -7.38
C ARG A 95 -6.23 5.18 -8.27
N VAL A 96 -5.03 4.89 -8.79
CA VAL A 96 -4.33 5.74 -9.76
C VAL A 96 -4.10 4.91 -11.01
N GLU A 97 -4.95 5.09 -12.01
CA GLU A 97 -4.75 4.46 -13.31
C GLU A 97 -3.59 5.16 -14.02
N VAL A 98 -2.50 4.41 -14.26
CA VAL A 98 -1.31 4.94 -14.93
C VAL A 98 -1.51 4.83 -16.44
N ILE A 99 -1.87 3.64 -16.91
CA ILE A 99 -2.14 3.39 -18.33
C ILE A 99 -3.10 2.21 -18.47
N ALA A 100 -4.15 2.38 -19.28
CA ALA A 100 -5.05 1.29 -19.64
C ALA A 100 -4.51 0.51 -20.85
N ALA A 101 -4.89 -0.76 -21.00
CA ALA A 101 -4.42 -1.59 -22.12
C ALA A 101 -4.74 -1.00 -23.51
N ASN A 102 -5.87 -0.29 -23.61
CA ASN A 102 -6.32 0.36 -24.85
C ASN A 102 -5.58 1.67 -25.15
N ASP A 103 -4.85 2.24 -24.19
CA ASP A 103 -4.15 3.51 -24.36
C ASP A 103 -2.81 3.35 -25.08
N VAL A 104 -2.19 2.17 -24.99
CA VAL A 104 -0.83 1.90 -25.51
C VAL A 104 -0.70 2.18 -27.01
N ASP A 105 -1.72 1.87 -27.80
CA ASP A 105 -1.74 2.09 -29.25
C ASP A 105 -2.43 3.39 -29.66
N ARG A 106 -3.02 4.12 -28.71
CA ARG A 106 -3.82 5.33 -28.96
C ARG A 106 -3.12 6.62 -28.56
N LEU A 107 -2.22 6.54 -27.59
CA LEU A 107 -1.53 7.70 -27.04
C LEU A 107 -0.15 7.87 -27.68
N GLU A 108 0.22 9.13 -27.87
CA GLU A 108 1.57 9.49 -28.26
C GLU A 108 2.55 9.24 -27.10
N SER A 109 3.82 9.01 -27.42
CA SER A 109 4.86 8.71 -26.42
C SER A 109 4.99 9.81 -25.34
N SER A 110 4.76 11.08 -25.72
CA SER A 110 4.77 12.21 -24.78
C SER A 110 3.60 12.16 -23.79
N GLN A 111 2.43 11.67 -24.21
CA GLN A 111 1.27 11.52 -23.34
C GLN A 111 1.46 10.35 -22.37
N ILE A 112 2.07 9.25 -22.83
CA ILE A 112 2.48 8.14 -21.95
C ILE A 112 3.47 8.64 -20.91
N ALA A 113 4.50 9.40 -21.32
CA ALA A 113 5.49 9.96 -20.40
C ALA A 113 4.84 10.83 -19.31
N LEU A 114 3.93 11.75 -19.67
CA LEU A 114 3.21 12.59 -18.71
C LEU A 114 2.43 11.77 -17.67
N ARG A 115 1.83 10.65 -18.07
CA ARG A 115 1.11 9.76 -17.14
C ARG A 115 2.06 9.07 -16.17
N PHE A 116 3.21 8.61 -16.64
CA PHE A 116 4.25 8.01 -15.81
C PHE A 116 4.90 9.02 -14.86
N ASP A 117 5.10 10.27 -15.29
CA ASP A 117 5.60 11.36 -14.45
C ASP A 117 4.61 11.72 -13.34
N ALA A 118 3.31 11.79 -13.66
CA ALA A 118 2.25 12.04 -12.69
C ALA A 118 2.16 10.92 -11.64
N ALA A 119 2.21 9.66 -12.07
CA ALA A 119 2.19 8.50 -11.18
C ALA A 119 3.47 8.39 -10.33
N SER A 120 4.63 8.74 -10.88
CA SER A 120 5.90 8.80 -10.13
C SER A 120 5.88 9.91 -9.08
N SER A 121 5.33 11.08 -9.43
CA SER A 121 5.13 12.18 -8.47
C SER A 121 4.20 11.76 -7.33
N TRP A 122 3.12 11.04 -7.64
CA TRP A 122 2.24 10.49 -6.62
C TRP A 122 2.96 9.50 -5.69
N LEU A 123 3.80 8.60 -6.21
CA LEU A 123 4.60 7.68 -5.40
C LEU A 123 5.60 8.42 -4.49
N ASP A 124 6.25 9.46 -5.00
CA ASP A 124 7.18 10.30 -4.23
C ASP A 124 6.45 11.07 -3.12
N GLU A 125 5.27 11.63 -3.38
CA GLU A 125 4.41 12.24 -2.36
C GLU A 125 3.99 11.23 -1.29
N ARG A 126 3.54 10.04 -1.70
CA ARG A 126 3.13 8.99 -0.75
C ARG A 126 4.32 8.55 0.10
N HIS A 127 5.49 8.36 -0.49
CA HIS A 127 6.69 7.99 0.26
C HIS A 127 7.17 9.10 1.20
N ALA A 128 7.10 10.37 0.79
CA ALA A 128 7.40 11.50 1.66
C ALA A 128 6.45 11.59 2.86
N ALA A 129 5.16 11.29 2.66
CA ALA A 129 4.14 11.35 3.70
C ALA A 129 4.13 10.14 4.65
N LYS A 130 4.37 8.93 4.12
CA LYS A 130 4.15 7.66 4.82
C LYS A 130 5.39 6.79 4.97
N HIS A 131 6.51 7.18 4.38
CA HIS A 131 7.75 6.41 4.35
C HIS A 131 7.50 4.96 3.88
N LEU A 132 7.15 4.82 2.60
CA LEU A 132 6.89 3.51 1.99
C LEU A 132 8.15 2.64 2.02
N VAL A 133 8.01 1.43 2.56
CA VAL A 133 9.04 0.39 2.62
C VAL A 133 8.63 -0.77 1.74
N ALA A 134 9.50 -1.17 0.81
CA ALA A 134 9.26 -2.32 -0.05
C ALA A 134 9.09 -3.60 0.78
N MET A 135 8.05 -4.37 0.45
CA MET A 135 7.81 -5.68 1.05
C MET A 135 8.71 -6.74 0.41
N VAL A 136 9.00 -7.81 1.14
CA VAL A 136 9.85 -8.89 0.64
C VAL A 136 9.01 -9.91 -0.11
N PRO A 137 9.34 -10.25 -1.37
CA PRO A 137 8.63 -11.32 -2.08
C PRO A 137 8.89 -12.67 -1.40
N LEU A 138 7.86 -13.51 -1.39
CA LEU A 138 7.97 -14.92 -1.03
C LEU A 138 8.07 -15.76 -2.31
N ASP A 139 8.83 -16.85 -2.24
CA ASP A 139 8.94 -17.81 -3.33
C ASP A 139 7.63 -18.57 -3.46
N ALA A 140 6.98 -18.46 -4.61
CA ALA A 140 5.72 -19.14 -4.89
C ALA A 140 6.00 -20.59 -5.33
N HIS A 141 5.32 -21.52 -4.67
CA HIS A 141 5.37 -22.94 -4.97
C HIS A 141 4.00 -23.37 -5.50
N PRO A 142 3.93 -23.79 -6.77
CA PRO A 142 2.66 -24.19 -7.37
C PRO A 142 2.12 -25.45 -6.69
N GLN A 143 0.81 -25.67 -6.85
CA GLN A 143 0.19 -26.93 -6.43
C GLN A 143 0.80 -28.10 -7.20
N THR A 144 1.02 -29.21 -6.49
CA THR A 144 1.50 -30.48 -7.04
C THR A 144 0.69 -31.63 -6.47
N ASP A 145 0.89 -32.85 -6.97
CA ASP A 145 0.28 -34.06 -6.39
C ASP A 145 0.69 -34.26 -4.91
N ALA A 146 1.84 -33.70 -4.50
CA ALA A 146 2.35 -33.79 -3.15
C ALA A 146 1.74 -32.76 -2.18
N GLY A 147 1.03 -31.74 -2.67
CA GLY A 147 0.41 -30.75 -1.78
C GLY A 147 -0.12 -29.47 -2.45
N PRO A 148 -0.87 -28.65 -1.68
CA PRO A 148 -1.46 -27.41 -2.17
C PRO A 148 -0.40 -26.34 -2.46
N ALA A 149 -0.75 -25.36 -3.29
CA ALA A 149 0.10 -24.20 -3.54
C ALA A 149 0.39 -23.43 -2.23
N TYR A 150 1.60 -22.89 -2.13
CA TYR A 150 2.01 -22.07 -1.00
C TYR A 150 3.09 -21.07 -1.41
N ALA A 151 3.34 -20.05 -0.61
CA ALA A 151 4.46 -19.14 -0.80
C ALA A 151 5.33 -19.11 0.46
N SER A 152 6.65 -19.17 0.33
CA SER A 152 7.54 -19.24 1.49
C SER A 152 8.79 -18.38 1.38
N GLY A 153 9.36 -17.98 2.52
CA GLY A 153 10.54 -17.13 2.58
C GLY A 153 10.65 -16.39 3.90
N LEU A 154 11.88 -16.06 4.33
CA LEU A 154 12.16 -15.36 5.59
C LEU A 154 11.53 -16.00 6.85
N GLY A 155 11.39 -17.33 6.86
CA GLY A 155 10.74 -18.07 7.95
C GLY A 155 9.23 -17.84 8.03
N VAL A 156 8.60 -17.43 6.94
CA VAL A 156 7.15 -17.33 6.78
C VAL A 156 6.71 -18.29 5.69
N THR A 157 5.62 -18.99 5.92
CA THR A 157 4.93 -19.80 4.90
C THR A 157 3.48 -19.40 4.85
N VAL A 158 2.96 -19.13 3.65
CA VAL A 158 1.58 -18.76 3.42
C VAL A 158 0.89 -19.84 2.59
N HIS A 159 -0.19 -20.38 3.15
CA HIS A 159 -1.10 -21.29 2.46
C HIS A 159 -2.44 -20.59 2.30
N TRP A 160 -2.91 -20.50 1.06
CA TRP A 160 -4.22 -19.95 0.76
C TRP A 160 -5.09 -21.00 0.08
N GLN A 161 -6.33 -21.09 0.55
CA GLN A 161 -7.44 -21.80 -0.06
C GLN A 161 -8.64 -20.85 -0.07
N PRO A 162 -9.65 -21.06 -0.94
CA PRO A 162 -10.77 -20.13 -1.10
C PRO A 162 -11.50 -19.70 0.18
N SER A 163 -11.50 -20.55 1.21
CA SER A 163 -12.17 -20.29 2.50
C SER A 163 -11.21 -20.10 3.67
N THR A 164 -9.90 -20.30 3.51
CA THR A 164 -8.95 -20.28 4.62
C THR A 164 -7.58 -19.82 4.18
N LEU A 165 -7.03 -18.87 4.95
CA LEU A 165 -5.65 -18.46 4.89
C LEU A 165 -4.93 -18.95 6.16
N THR A 166 -3.76 -19.57 5.97
CA THR A 166 -2.84 -19.90 7.06
C THR A 166 -1.49 -19.23 6.81
N ILE A 167 -0.99 -18.50 7.81
CA ILE A 167 0.35 -17.90 7.82
C ILE A 167 1.13 -18.55 8.96
N ASP A 168 2.09 -19.39 8.59
CA ASP A 168 3.08 -19.94 9.52
C ASP A 168 4.24 -18.95 9.66
N LEU A 169 4.62 -18.64 10.89
CA LEU A 169 5.72 -17.70 11.23
C LEU A 169 6.97 -18.43 11.73
N GLY A 170 7.06 -19.74 11.49
CA GLY A 170 8.12 -20.61 11.95
C GLY A 170 7.85 -21.24 13.32
N SER A 171 8.78 -22.10 13.74
CA SER A 171 8.60 -23.11 14.80
C SER A 171 8.28 -22.59 16.21
N ALA A 172 8.37 -21.28 16.46
CA ALA A 172 8.16 -20.68 17.78
C ALA A 172 6.78 -20.01 17.93
N ALA A 173 6.00 -19.88 16.86
CA ALA A 173 4.72 -19.18 16.87
C ALA A 173 3.58 -20.09 16.39
N ALA A 174 2.40 -19.93 16.99
CA ALA A 174 1.20 -20.56 16.47
C ALA A 174 0.87 -19.99 15.07
N PRO A 175 0.48 -20.84 14.10
CA PRO A 175 0.05 -20.35 12.81
C PRO A 175 -1.15 -19.43 12.93
N ILE A 176 -1.13 -18.32 12.20
CA ILE A 176 -2.29 -17.44 12.08
C ILE A 176 -3.25 -18.09 11.08
N ARG A 177 -4.49 -18.29 11.50
CA ARG A 177 -5.56 -18.81 10.63
C ARG A 177 -6.67 -17.78 10.54
N GLN A 178 -7.10 -17.48 9.32
CA GLN A 178 -8.13 -16.50 9.04
C GLN A 178 -9.06 -17.02 7.95
N ALA A 179 -10.34 -16.69 8.05
CA ALA A 179 -11.28 -16.90 6.96
C ALA A 179 -10.98 -15.89 5.84
N THR A 180 -11.07 -16.34 4.59
CA THR A 180 -10.90 -15.47 3.42
C THR A 180 -12.27 -15.00 2.92
N PRO A 181 -12.43 -13.72 2.55
CA PRO A 181 -13.68 -13.23 2.00
C PRO A 181 -14.05 -13.94 0.70
N ALA A 182 -15.35 -14.25 0.53
CA ALA A 182 -15.85 -14.80 -0.72
C ALA A 182 -15.62 -13.87 -1.93
N SER A 183 -15.44 -12.56 -1.68
CA SER A 183 -15.12 -11.56 -2.70
C SER A 183 -13.74 -11.73 -3.33
N TRP A 184 -12.86 -12.56 -2.77
CA TRP A 184 -11.59 -12.93 -3.40
C TRP A 184 -11.77 -13.96 -4.52
N ILE A 185 -12.94 -14.61 -4.57
CA ILE A 185 -13.29 -15.57 -5.60
C ILE A 185 -14.19 -14.88 -6.61
N ILE A 186 -13.86 -15.07 -7.88
CA ILE A 186 -14.66 -14.54 -8.98
C ILE A 186 -15.71 -15.58 -9.32
N ALA A 187 -16.96 -15.16 -9.28
CA ALA A 187 -18.09 -16.05 -9.53
C ALA A 187 -18.05 -16.58 -10.97
N ASP A 188 -18.35 -17.87 -11.11
CA ASP A 188 -18.56 -18.53 -12.39
C ASP A 188 -19.63 -17.82 -13.22
N ARG A 189 -19.42 -17.79 -14.54
CA ARG A 189 -20.35 -17.13 -15.47
C ARG A 189 -20.54 -17.96 -16.74
N PRO A 190 -21.71 -17.87 -17.39
CA PRO A 190 -21.90 -18.47 -18.71
C PRO A 190 -20.86 -17.96 -19.71
N LEU A 191 -20.40 -18.85 -20.59
CA LEU A 191 -19.46 -18.53 -21.67
C LEU A 191 -19.99 -17.40 -22.58
N CYS A 192 -21.29 -17.41 -22.85
CA CYS A 192 -21.99 -16.38 -23.59
C CYS A 192 -23.43 -16.25 -23.06
N ALA A 193 -24.11 -15.17 -23.42
CA ALA A 193 -25.45 -14.86 -22.88
C ALA A 193 -26.50 -15.97 -23.10
N SER A 194 -26.33 -16.81 -24.14
CA SER A 194 -27.21 -17.92 -24.47
C SER A 194 -26.57 -19.31 -24.27
N CYS A 195 -25.32 -19.37 -23.81
CA CYS A 195 -24.58 -20.62 -23.67
C CYS A 195 -24.99 -21.34 -22.37
N THR A 196 -24.96 -22.67 -22.39
CA THR A 196 -25.12 -23.50 -21.19
C THR A 196 -23.79 -23.84 -20.53
N GLU A 197 -22.69 -23.74 -21.29
CA GLU A 197 -21.32 -23.91 -20.81
C GLU A 197 -20.98 -22.79 -19.81
N ILE A 198 -20.44 -23.19 -18.67
CA ILE A 198 -20.01 -22.30 -17.59
C ILE A 198 -18.50 -22.16 -17.65
N CYS A 199 -18.03 -20.91 -17.59
CA CYS A 199 -16.63 -20.61 -17.38
C CYS A 199 -16.31 -20.65 -15.90
N HIS A 200 -15.45 -21.61 -15.56
CA HIS A 200 -14.84 -21.76 -14.25
C HIS A 200 -13.47 -21.06 -14.26
N ASN A 201 -13.23 -20.20 -13.28
CA ASN A 201 -11.99 -19.46 -13.12
C ASN A 201 -11.33 -19.87 -11.81
N ASP A 202 -10.68 -21.04 -11.82
CA ASP A 202 -10.10 -21.63 -10.62
C ASP A 202 -9.04 -20.70 -10.03
N ALA A 203 -9.33 -20.20 -8.83
CA ALA A 203 -8.46 -19.28 -8.12
C ALA A 203 -7.31 -20.03 -7.43
N PHE A 204 -6.11 -19.48 -7.50
CA PHE A 204 -4.91 -20.03 -6.86
C PHE A 204 -3.99 -18.93 -6.34
N LEU A 205 -3.09 -19.28 -5.44
CA LEU A 205 -2.05 -18.38 -4.96
C LEU A 205 -0.99 -18.17 -6.05
N GLY A 206 -1.03 -17.02 -6.73
CA GLY A 206 -0.06 -16.65 -7.76
C GLY A 206 1.24 -16.07 -7.21
N GLY A 207 1.21 -15.53 -5.99
CA GLY A 207 2.40 -15.03 -5.30
C GLY A 207 2.06 -14.37 -3.97
N ALA A 208 3.10 -14.05 -3.20
CA ALA A 208 2.92 -13.34 -1.94
C ALA A 208 4.11 -12.44 -1.62
N HIS A 209 3.87 -11.39 -0.84
CA HIS A 209 4.90 -10.53 -0.26
C HIS A 209 4.63 -10.37 1.23
N VAL A 210 5.68 -10.17 2.02
CA VAL A 210 5.57 -10.05 3.47
C VAL A 210 6.35 -8.86 4.02
N ASP A 211 5.78 -8.24 5.05
CA ASP A 211 6.48 -7.39 5.99
C ASP A 211 6.20 -7.88 7.42
N ARG A 212 7.17 -8.59 7.99
CA ARG A 212 7.03 -9.18 9.34
C ARG A 212 6.98 -8.12 10.44
N LYS A 213 7.68 -6.99 10.27
CA LYS A 213 7.74 -5.92 11.26
C LYS A 213 6.36 -5.27 11.45
N ARG A 214 5.62 -5.10 10.36
CA ARG A 214 4.29 -4.47 10.32
C ARG A 214 3.14 -5.47 10.32
N ARG A 215 3.49 -6.77 10.33
CA ARG A 215 2.56 -7.92 10.36
C ARG A 215 1.55 -7.83 9.22
N ILE A 216 2.06 -7.63 8.01
CA ILE A 216 1.27 -7.52 6.78
C ILE A 216 1.82 -8.48 5.73
N ALA A 217 0.91 -9.10 4.99
CA ALA A 217 1.19 -9.79 3.74
C ALA A 217 0.33 -9.21 2.61
N VAL A 218 0.86 -9.26 1.39
CA VAL A 218 0.09 -9.05 0.16
C VAL A 218 0.05 -10.37 -0.58
N LEU A 219 -1.15 -10.91 -0.77
CA LEU A 219 -1.41 -12.12 -1.55
C LEU A 219 -1.85 -11.73 -2.93
N VAL A 220 -1.27 -12.34 -3.96
CA VAL A 220 -1.76 -12.22 -5.33
C VAL A 220 -2.56 -13.47 -5.63
N ILE A 221 -3.88 -13.32 -5.74
CA ILE A 221 -4.78 -14.39 -6.14
C ILE A 221 -4.93 -14.32 -7.65
N SER A 222 -4.48 -15.36 -8.32
CA SER A 222 -4.54 -15.53 -9.77
C SER A 222 -5.64 -16.51 -10.12
N TYR A 223 -6.07 -16.50 -11.37
CA TYR A 223 -7.18 -17.33 -11.85
C TYR A 223 -6.71 -18.09 -13.08
N ARG A 224 -7.16 -19.33 -13.25
CA ARG A 224 -6.89 -20.09 -14.47
C ARG A 224 -8.07 -19.95 -15.42
N GLY A 225 -7.81 -19.40 -16.60
CA GLY A 225 -8.75 -19.40 -17.72
C GLY A 225 -8.48 -20.53 -18.72
N SER A 226 -9.22 -20.50 -19.83
CA SER A 226 -8.93 -21.24 -21.06
C SER A 226 -9.09 -20.28 -22.23
N ASP A 227 -8.58 -20.62 -23.42
CA ASP A 227 -8.74 -19.76 -24.61
C ASP A 227 -10.20 -19.41 -24.94
N THR A 228 -11.13 -20.28 -24.52
CA THR A 228 -12.57 -20.10 -24.71
C THR A 228 -13.19 -19.24 -23.61
N CYS A 229 -12.65 -19.27 -22.39
CA CYS A 229 -13.21 -18.58 -21.23
C CYS A 229 -12.47 -17.30 -20.89
N TRP A 230 -13.23 -16.27 -20.53
CA TRP A 230 -12.63 -15.04 -20.02
C TRP A 230 -11.83 -15.33 -18.74
N GLU A 231 -10.56 -14.90 -18.73
CA GLU A 231 -9.69 -14.96 -17.56
C GLU A 231 -9.68 -13.62 -16.82
N PRO A 232 -9.94 -13.61 -15.50
CA PRO A 232 -9.83 -12.41 -14.69
C PRO A 232 -8.39 -11.98 -14.41
N GLY A 233 -8.20 -10.68 -14.19
CA GLY A 233 -6.92 -10.14 -13.73
C GLY A 233 -6.58 -10.67 -12.35
N SER A 234 -5.29 -10.96 -12.11
CA SER A 234 -4.81 -11.34 -10.78
C SER A 234 -5.09 -10.22 -9.77
N GLN A 235 -5.68 -10.56 -8.63
CA GLN A 235 -6.11 -9.60 -7.62
C GLN A 235 -5.14 -9.58 -6.42
N PRO A 236 -4.56 -8.42 -6.07
CA PRO A 236 -3.74 -8.27 -4.87
C PRO A 236 -4.62 -8.01 -3.63
N HIS A 237 -4.37 -8.75 -2.56
CA HIS A 237 -5.11 -8.70 -1.31
C HIS A 237 -4.18 -8.47 -0.11
N VAL A 238 -4.51 -7.50 0.74
CA VAL A 238 -3.79 -7.20 1.97
C VAL A 238 -4.34 -8.03 3.11
N VAL A 239 -3.42 -8.64 3.87
CA VAL A 239 -3.74 -9.37 5.09
C VAL A 239 -2.88 -8.83 6.22
N ALA A 240 -3.53 -8.47 7.33
CA ALA A 240 -2.87 -8.06 8.55
C ALA A 240 -3.11 -9.06 9.69
N TRP A 241 -2.15 -9.16 10.61
CA TRP A 241 -2.28 -9.97 11.83
C TRP A 241 -1.73 -9.28 13.07
#